data_AF-A0A7X1ARA7-F1
#
_entry.id   AF-A0A7X1ARA7-F1
#
_cell.length_a   1.000
_cell.length_b   1.000
_cell.length_c   1.000
_cell.angle_alpha   90.00
_cell.angle_beta   90.00
_cell.angle_gamma   90.00
#
_symmetry.space_group_name_H-M   'P 1'
#
loop_
_entity.id
_entity.type
_entity.pdbx_description
1 polymer ?
#
loop_
_entity_poly.entity_id
_entity_poly.type
_entity_poly.pdbx_seq_one_letter_code
_entity_poly.pdbx_strand_id
1 'polypeptide(L)'
;MKTKPQWVTEMTDLLNGPRNRRSEEKFHKLVYEIPPNADSEIVDTIMKSFLNPFESSVMQACITVLGSVDVEKYYDSYFKIFPQILHRDPNNALCLLNYPGFELKYLHIKKIVKMIKKTDPSGALKAEVDYQITYWNLRNDEPWSSIYHSA
;
A
#
# COMPACT_ATOMS: atom_id res chain seq x y z
N MET A 1 17.33 19.87 3.07
CA MET A 1 16.15 18.99 3.21
C MET A 1 14.97 19.69 2.53
N LYS A 2 14.25 19.01 1.63
CA LYS A 2 13.12 19.63 0.91
C LYS A 2 11.99 19.97 1.89
N THR A 3 11.24 21.04 1.60
CA THR A 3 10.00 21.29 2.36
C THR A 3 8.94 20.27 1.94
N LYS A 4 7.99 19.98 2.83
CA LYS A 4 6.87 19.08 2.51
C LYS A 4 6.15 19.46 1.21
N PRO A 5 5.73 20.73 0.99
CA PRO A 5 5.06 21.11 -0.24
C PRO A 5 5.89 20.85 -1.49
N GLN A 6 7.20 21.18 -1.46
CA GLN A 6 8.11 20.92 -2.58
C GLN A 6 8.21 19.42 -2.89
N TRP A 7 8.35 18.59 -1.85
CA TRP A 7 8.45 17.15 -2.01
C TRP A 7 7.17 16.55 -2.59
N VAL A 8 6.00 16.92 -2.06
CA VAL A 8 4.69 16.41 -2.52
C VAL A 8 4.45 16.79 -3.98
N THR A 9 4.72 18.04 -4.37
CA THR A 9 4.60 18.48 -5.77
C THR A 9 5.51 17.68 -6.68
N GLU A 10 6.81 17.60 -6.37
CA GLU A 10 7.77 16.90 -7.22
C GLU A 10 7.50 15.39 -7.32
N MET A 11 7.07 14.77 -6.23
CA MET A 11 6.70 13.35 -6.22
C MET A 11 5.44 13.13 -7.06
N THR A 12 4.41 13.96 -6.89
CA THR A 12 3.17 13.86 -7.68
C THR A 12 3.42 14.04 -9.16
N ASP A 13 4.24 15.02 -9.54
CA ASP A 13 4.64 15.24 -10.95
C ASP A 13 5.35 14.03 -11.54
N LEU A 14 6.21 13.37 -10.76
CA LEU A 14 6.85 12.12 -11.18
C LEU A 14 5.87 10.98 -11.34
N LEU A 15 4.94 10.81 -10.40
CA LEU A 15 3.93 9.75 -10.46
C LEU A 15 3.06 9.88 -11.71
N ASN A 16 2.74 11.11 -12.12
CA ASN A 16 1.96 11.41 -13.32
C ASN A 16 2.80 11.51 -14.60
N GLY A 17 4.12 11.54 -14.48
CA GLY A 17 5.07 11.70 -15.58
C GLY A 17 5.40 10.39 -16.32
N PRO A 18 6.20 10.48 -17.39
CA PRO A 18 6.63 9.31 -18.16
C PRO A 18 7.53 8.39 -17.32
N ARG A 19 7.43 7.07 -17.56
CA ARG A 19 8.32 6.08 -16.96
C ARG A 19 9.56 5.89 -17.83
N ASN A 20 10.65 6.50 -17.41
CA ASN A 20 11.97 6.38 -18.03
C ASN A 20 13.07 6.43 -16.97
N ARG A 21 14.29 6.07 -17.36
CA ARG A 21 15.47 6.05 -16.47
C ARG A 21 15.65 7.32 -15.64
N ARG A 22 15.45 8.51 -16.25
CA ARG A 22 15.60 9.79 -15.53
C ARG A 22 14.52 9.95 -14.45
N SER A 23 13.30 9.53 -14.73
CA SER A 23 12.20 9.55 -13.75
C SER A 23 12.44 8.56 -12.62
N GLU A 24 12.99 7.37 -12.90
CA GLU A 24 13.36 6.37 -11.89
C GLU A 24 14.44 6.89 -10.94
N GLU A 25 15.53 7.44 -11.50
CA GLU A 25 16.62 8.03 -10.70
C GLU A 25 16.11 9.18 -9.81
N LYS A 26 15.22 10.03 -10.35
CA LYS A 26 14.61 11.13 -9.57
C LYS A 26 13.65 10.60 -8.50
N PHE A 27 12.84 9.58 -8.81
CA PHE A 27 11.91 8.99 -7.87
C PHE A 27 12.67 8.31 -6.71
N HIS A 28 13.70 7.52 -7.02
CA HIS A 28 14.57 6.89 -6.03
C HIS A 28 15.19 7.91 -5.08
N LYS A 29 15.71 9.01 -5.62
CA LYS A 29 16.22 10.12 -4.82
C LYS A 29 15.15 10.73 -3.91
N LEU A 30 13.95 11.00 -4.42
CA LEU A 30 12.88 11.59 -3.62
C LEU A 30 12.42 10.67 -2.47
N VAL A 31 12.42 9.35 -2.66
CA VAL A 31 12.08 8.40 -1.58
C VAL A 31 13.06 8.51 -0.40
N TYR A 32 14.33 8.80 -0.63
CA TYR A 32 15.30 9.05 0.45
C TYR A 32 15.27 10.48 1.00
N GLU A 33 14.65 11.42 0.29
CA GLU A 33 14.54 12.83 0.69
C GLU A 33 13.17 13.16 1.31
N ILE A 34 12.48 12.14 1.83
CA ILE A 34 11.17 12.30 2.49
C ILE A 34 11.29 13.31 3.64
N PRO A 35 10.37 14.30 3.73
CA PRO A 35 10.34 15.22 4.85
C PRO A 35 10.17 14.46 6.18
N PRO A 36 10.83 14.90 7.26
CA PRO A 36 10.67 14.29 8.57
C PRO A 36 9.22 14.43 9.04
N ASN A 37 8.79 13.49 9.88
CA ASN A 37 7.40 13.39 10.35
C ASN A 37 6.42 13.17 9.19
N ALA A 38 6.59 12.05 8.47
CA ALA A 38 5.67 11.65 7.40
C ALA A 38 4.22 11.62 7.89
N ASP A 39 3.47 12.65 7.52
CA ASP A 39 2.04 12.77 7.81
C ASP A 39 1.23 12.02 6.76
N SER A 40 -0.09 12.02 6.91
CA SER A 40 -0.98 11.26 6.03
C SER A 40 -0.86 11.65 4.56
N GLU A 41 -0.50 12.90 4.24
CA GLU A 41 -0.35 13.34 2.85
C GLU A 41 0.91 12.75 2.21
N ILE A 42 2.01 12.71 2.95
CA ILE A 42 3.24 12.05 2.49
C ILE A 42 2.98 10.56 2.29
N VAL A 43 2.33 9.90 3.26
CA VAL A 43 2.02 8.47 3.19
C VAL A 43 1.08 8.16 2.02
N ASP A 44 0.02 8.95 1.83
CA ASP A 44 -0.88 8.84 0.68
C ASP A 44 -0.12 8.98 -0.65
N THR A 45 0.84 9.90 -0.71
CA THR A 45 1.63 10.16 -1.92
C THR A 45 2.53 8.98 -2.24
N ILE A 46 3.19 8.38 -1.24
CA ILE A 46 3.99 7.16 -1.41
C ILE A 46 3.09 5.99 -1.83
N MET A 47 1.95 5.81 -1.17
CA MET A 47 1.00 4.74 -1.52
C MET A 47 0.58 4.82 -2.99
N LYS A 48 0.30 6.01 -3.51
CA LYS A 48 -0.05 6.19 -4.95
C LYS A 48 1.02 5.68 -5.91
N SER A 49 2.29 5.57 -5.51
CA SER A 49 3.32 5.01 -6.40
C SER A 49 3.05 3.55 -6.76
N PHE A 50 2.30 2.80 -5.94
CA PHE A 50 1.95 1.41 -6.22
C PHE A 50 0.83 1.24 -7.27
N LEU A 51 0.14 2.31 -7.68
CA LEU A 51 -0.83 2.25 -8.78
C LEU A 51 -0.19 2.15 -10.16
N ASN A 52 1.06 2.60 -10.28
CA ASN A 52 1.89 2.51 -11.47
C ASN A 52 3.37 2.46 -11.03
N PRO A 53 3.81 1.28 -10.53
CA PRO A 53 5.08 1.13 -9.83
C PRO A 53 6.28 1.43 -10.73
N PHE A 54 7.35 1.91 -10.10
CA PHE A 54 8.69 1.94 -10.71
C PHE A 54 9.36 0.56 -10.58
N GLU A 55 10.60 0.46 -11.03
CA GLU A 55 11.42 -0.74 -10.88
C GLU A 55 11.45 -1.28 -9.44
N SER A 56 11.51 -2.61 -9.32
CA SER A 56 11.27 -3.32 -8.05
C SER A 56 12.21 -2.89 -6.92
N SER A 57 13.49 -2.65 -7.22
CA SER A 57 14.48 -2.19 -6.25
C SER A 57 14.15 -0.82 -5.66
N VAL A 58 13.51 0.04 -6.45
CA VAL A 58 13.10 1.38 -6.04
C VAL A 58 11.81 1.32 -5.23
N MET A 59 10.87 0.45 -5.61
CA MET A 59 9.66 0.20 -4.84
C MET A 59 9.95 -0.41 -3.47
N GLN A 60 11.02 -1.18 -3.32
CA GLN A 60 11.47 -1.69 -2.02
C GLN A 60 11.87 -0.57 -1.05
N ALA A 61 12.37 0.56 -1.55
CA ALA A 61 12.65 1.73 -0.72
C ALA A 61 11.34 2.34 -0.17
N CYS A 62 10.28 2.42 -0.99
CA CYS A 62 8.95 2.83 -0.52
C CYS A 62 8.41 1.90 0.57
N ILE A 63 8.52 0.58 0.37
CA ILE A 63 8.12 -0.43 1.35
C ILE A 63 8.85 -0.21 2.69
N THR A 64 10.15 0.03 2.63
CA THR A 64 10.98 0.27 3.82
C THR A 64 10.52 1.51 4.59
N VAL A 65 10.23 2.61 3.87
CA VAL A 65 9.69 3.82 4.49
C VAL A 65 8.33 3.55 5.12
N LEU A 66 7.43 2.89 4.38
CA LEU A 66 6.08 2.60 4.86
C LEU A 66 6.06 1.67 6.08
N GLY A 67 7.03 0.77 6.21
CA GLY A 67 7.19 -0.07 7.40
C GLY A 67 7.56 0.68 8.68
N SER A 68 7.97 1.96 8.58
CA SER A 68 8.20 2.84 9.73
C SER A 68 6.98 3.69 10.11
N VAL A 69 5.92 3.63 9.31
CA VAL A 69 4.70 4.41 9.52
C VAL A 69 3.79 3.69 10.49
N ASP A 70 3.16 4.42 11.41
CA ASP A 70 2.13 3.88 12.28
C ASP A 70 1.09 3.04 11.51
N VAL A 71 0.76 1.86 12.04
CA VAL A 71 -0.10 0.88 11.37
C VAL A 71 -1.47 1.43 10.98
N GLU A 72 -2.01 2.35 11.78
CA GLU A 72 -3.31 2.95 11.50
C GLU A 72 -3.22 3.92 10.33
N LYS A 73 -2.19 4.76 10.31
CA LYS A 73 -1.93 5.68 9.20
C LYS A 73 -1.63 4.90 7.90
N TYR A 74 -0.88 3.80 7.98
CA TYR A 74 -0.61 2.93 6.83
C TYR A 74 -1.91 2.43 6.20
N TYR A 75 -2.79 1.81 6.99
CA TYR A 75 -4.01 1.23 6.44
C TYR A 75 -4.98 2.30 5.97
N ASP A 76 -5.10 3.43 6.68
CA ASP A 76 -5.96 4.54 6.25
C ASP A 76 -5.54 5.07 4.86
N SER A 77 -4.24 5.11 4.57
CA SER A 77 -3.72 5.47 3.24
C SER A 77 -3.85 4.34 2.22
N TYR A 78 -3.49 3.11 2.59
CA TYR A 78 -3.51 1.95 1.70
C TYR A 78 -4.92 1.65 1.17
N PHE A 79 -5.94 1.72 2.03
CA PHE A 79 -7.33 1.45 1.64
C PHE A 79 -7.92 2.46 0.65
N LYS A 80 -7.27 3.63 0.45
CA LYS A 80 -7.65 4.59 -0.61
C LYS A 80 -7.35 4.06 -2.01
N ILE A 81 -6.36 3.17 -2.14
CA ILE A 81 -5.90 2.62 -3.42
C ILE A 81 -6.07 1.11 -3.53
N PHE A 82 -6.33 0.42 -2.41
CA PHE A 82 -6.42 -1.03 -2.35
C PHE A 82 -7.31 -1.66 -3.44
N PRO A 83 -8.56 -1.20 -3.69
CA PRO A 83 -9.39 -1.80 -4.74
C PRO A 83 -8.75 -1.71 -6.14
N GLN A 84 -8.05 -0.61 -6.41
CA GLN A 84 -7.40 -0.39 -7.70
C GLN A 84 -6.15 -1.27 -7.86
N ILE A 85 -5.36 -1.44 -6.80
CA ILE A 85 -4.21 -2.35 -6.83
C ILE A 85 -4.72 -3.79 -6.97
N LEU A 86 -5.71 -4.21 -6.18
CA LEU A 86 -6.26 -5.56 -6.21
C LEU A 86 -6.73 -5.95 -7.61
N HIS A 87 -7.37 -5.02 -8.33
CA HIS A 87 -7.82 -5.27 -9.70
C HIS A 87 -6.67 -5.38 -10.72
N ARG A 88 -5.59 -4.61 -10.54
CA ARG A 88 -4.48 -4.54 -11.51
C ARG A 88 -3.37 -5.56 -11.24
N ASP A 89 -3.07 -5.78 -9.97
CA ASP A 89 -1.98 -6.60 -9.46
C ASP A 89 -2.38 -7.18 -8.08
N PRO A 90 -3.13 -8.29 -8.08
CA PRO A 90 -3.58 -8.92 -6.85
C PRO A 90 -2.44 -9.36 -5.93
N ASN A 91 -1.31 -9.78 -6.50
CA ASN A 91 -0.16 -10.23 -5.73
C ASN A 91 0.44 -9.07 -4.92
N ASN A 92 0.69 -7.92 -5.56
CA ASN A 92 1.17 -6.74 -4.83
C ASN A 92 0.12 -6.20 -3.86
N ALA A 93 -1.16 -6.28 -4.21
CA ALA A 93 -2.24 -5.93 -3.28
C ALA A 93 -2.14 -6.78 -2.01
N LEU A 94 -2.11 -8.11 -2.11
CA LEU A 94 -2.00 -8.98 -0.94
C LEU A 94 -0.69 -8.74 -0.18
N CYS A 95 0.46 -8.64 -0.84
CA CYS A 95 1.73 -8.35 -0.16
C CYS A 95 1.68 -7.07 0.69
N LEU A 96 1.08 -6.00 0.16
CA LEU A 96 0.91 -4.74 0.90
C LEU A 96 -0.16 -4.83 1.99
N LEU A 97 -1.24 -5.59 1.76
CA LEU A 97 -2.28 -5.79 2.76
C LEU A 97 -1.73 -6.49 4.02
N ASN A 98 -0.71 -7.34 3.87
CA ASN A 98 -0.03 -8.04 4.96
C ASN A 98 0.85 -7.14 5.84
N TYR A 99 0.94 -5.83 5.57
CA TYR A 99 1.85 -4.89 6.21
C TYR A 99 3.32 -5.37 6.24
N PRO A 100 4.18 -4.84 5.36
CA PRO A 100 5.58 -5.24 5.30
C PRO A 100 6.33 -5.04 6.63
N GLY A 101 6.92 -6.13 7.16
CA GLY A 101 7.80 -6.07 8.34
C GLY A 101 7.10 -6.06 9.70
N PHE A 102 5.80 -6.38 9.76
CA PHE A 102 5.05 -6.40 11.01
C PHE A 102 4.07 -7.58 11.05
N GLU A 103 4.03 -8.28 12.18
CA GLU A 103 3.08 -9.38 12.39
C GLU A 103 1.71 -8.84 12.80
N LEU A 104 0.70 -9.10 11.96
CA LEU A 104 -0.66 -8.63 12.20
C LEU A 104 -1.37 -9.44 13.29
N LYS A 105 -1.57 -8.80 14.44
CA LYS A 105 -2.42 -9.32 15.52
C LYS A 105 -3.91 -9.28 15.18
N TYR A 106 -4.70 -10.07 15.90
CA TYR A 106 -6.16 -10.16 15.77
C TYR A 106 -6.88 -8.80 15.68
N LEU A 107 -6.50 -7.81 16.49
CA LEU A 107 -7.14 -6.48 16.46
C LEU A 107 -6.89 -5.74 15.14
N HIS A 108 -5.71 -5.89 14.54
CA HIS A 108 -5.40 -5.31 13.24
C HIS A 108 -6.20 -6.00 12.14
N ILE A 109 -6.27 -7.34 12.17
CA ILE A 109 -7.06 -8.13 11.21
C ILE A 109 -8.55 -7.74 11.28
N LYS A 110 -9.10 -7.63 12.48
CA LYS A 110 -10.48 -7.16 12.68
C LYS A 110 -10.70 -5.76 12.11
N LYS A 111 -9.71 -4.86 12.22
CA LYS A 111 -9.77 -3.53 11.62
C LYS A 111 -9.70 -3.61 10.09
N ILE A 112 -8.79 -4.38 9.52
CA ILE A 112 -8.67 -4.64 8.08
C ILE A 112 -10.01 -5.10 7.50
N VAL A 113 -10.65 -6.09 8.12
CA VAL A 113 -11.96 -6.60 7.67
C VAL A 113 -13.02 -5.50 7.71
N LYS A 114 -13.07 -4.69 8.77
CA LYS A 114 -13.97 -3.53 8.84
C LYS A 114 -13.68 -2.51 7.74
N MET A 115 -12.42 -2.28 7.41
CA MET A 115 -12.02 -1.35 6.35
C MET A 115 -12.41 -1.89 4.98
N ILE A 116 -12.23 -3.18 4.69
CA ILE A 116 -12.71 -3.83 3.46
C ILE A 116 -14.22 -3.57 3.29
N LYS A 117 -15.01 -3.84 4.34
CA LYS A 117 -16.47 -3.63 4.33
C LYS A 117 -16.86 -2.16 4.17
N LYS A 118 -16.10 -1.25 4.76
CA LYS A 118 -16.35 0.20 4.65
C LYS A 118 -16.03 0.69 3.24
N THR A 119 -14.95 0.20 2.64
CA THR A 119 -14.52 0.57 1.28
C THR A 119 -15.52 0.09 0.23
N ASP A 120 -16.10 -1.10 0.41
CA ASP A 120 -17.17 -1.59 -0.44
C ASP A 120 -18.24 -2.36 0.36
N PRO A 121 -19.35 -1.67 0.74
CA PRO A 121 -20.46 -2.27 1.47
C PRO A 121 -21.21 -3.37 0.70
N SER A 122 -21.05 -3.46 -0.63
CA SER A 122 -21.70 -4.52 -1.42
C SER A 122 -21.12 -5.91 -1.15
N GLY A 123 -19.89 -5.97 -0.60
CA GLY A 123 -19.16 -7.20 -0.36
C GLY A 123 -18.36 -7.70 -1.56
N ALA A 124 -18.43 -7.06 -2.72
CA ALA A 124 -17.68 -7.47 -3.91
C ALA A 124 -16.16 -7.42 -3.68
N LEU A 125 -15.65 -6.40 -2.98
CA LEU A 125 -14.23 -6.30 -2.60
C LEU A 125 -13.81 -7.45 -1.68
N LYS A 126 -14.64 -7.83 -0.71
CA LYS A 126 -14.34 -8.96 0.18
C LYS A 126 -14.35 -10.27 -0.61
N ALA A 127 -15.32 -10.46 -1.50
CA ALA A 127 -15.39 -11.64 -2.36
C ALA A 127 -14.14 -11.74 -3.26
N GLU A 128 -13.66 -10.63 -3.80
CA GLU A 128 -12.43 -10.60 -4.59
C GLU A 128 -11.21 -10.95 -3.73
N VAL A 129 -11.08 -10.38 -2.52
CA VAL A 129 -10.01 -10.76 -1.58
C VAL A 129 -10.04 -12.26 -1.26
N ASP A 130 -11.22 -12.82 -1.00
CA ASP A 130 -11.40 -14.24 -0.69
C ASP A 130 -11.07 -15.14 -1.86
N TYR A 131 -11.41 -14.71 -3.07
CA TYR A 131 -11.02 -15.36 -4.31
C TYR A 131 -9.50 -15.40 -4.42
N GLN A 132 -8.81 -14.28 -4.22
CA GLN A 132 -7.35 -14.22 -4.31
C GLN A 132 -6.68 -15.08 -3.21
N ILE A 133 -7.14 -15.04 -1.96
CA ILE A 133 -6.64 -15.91 -0.88
C ILE A 133 -6.77 -17.39 -1.27
N THR A 134 -7.88 -17.76 -1.90
CA THR A 134 -8.08 -19.13 -2.39
C THR A 134 -7.14 -19.47 -3.54
N TYR A 135 -7.04 -18.59 -4.53
CA TYR A 135 -6.22 -18.77 -5.73
C TYR A 135 -4.74 -18.97 -5.38
N TRP A 136 -4.23 -18.22 -4.41
CA TRP A 136 -2.85 -18.32 -3.93
C TRP A 136 -2.64 -19.39 -2.85
N ASN A 137 -3.66 -20.20 -2.53
CA ASN A 137 -3.63 -21.25 -1.51
C ASN A 137 -3.24 -20.76 -0.10
N LEU A 138 -3.68 -19.56 0.27
CA LEU A 138 -3.32 -18.89 1.52
C LEU A 138 -4.32 -19.15 2.66
N ARG A 139 -5.34 -19.98 2.45
CA ARG A 139 -6.45 -20.18 3.42
C ARG A 139 -6.00 -20.68 4.79
N ASN A 140 -4.84 -21.31 4.89
CA ASN A 140 -4.28 -21.84 6.14
C ASN A 140 -3.10 -21.03 6.66
N ASP A 141 -2.77 -19.91 6.01
CA ASP A 141 -1.64 -19.05 6.38
C ASP A 141 -2.17 -17.75 7.01
N GLU A 142 -1.61 -17.33 8.14
CA GLU A 142 -1.93 -16.03 8.73
C GLU A 142 -1.21 -14.90 7.99
N PRO A 143 -1.83 -13.72 7.83
CA PRO A 143 -3.14 -13.30 8.37
C PRO A 143 -4.34 -13.72 7.50
N TRP A 144 -4.08 -14.38 6.37
CA TRP A 144 -5.07 -14.62 5.32
C TRP A 144 -6.20 -15.54 5.76
N SER A 145 -5.88 -16.57 6.53
CA SER A 145 -6.88 -17.46 7.13
C SER A 145 -7.89 -16.67 7.96
N SER A 146 -7.41 -15.82 8.86
CA SER A 146 -8.26 -14.96 9.68
C SER A 146 -9.09 -13.97 8.86
N ILE A 147 -8.53 -13.36 7.81
CA ILE A 147 -9.27 -12.45 6.91
C ILE A 147 -10.36 -13.20 6.14
N TYR A 148 -10.04 -14.37 5.60
CA TYR A 148 -10.94 -15.20 4.80
C TYR A 148 -12.16 -15.64 5.61
N HIS A 149 -11.93 -16.19 6.80
CA HIS A 149 -12.98 -16.69 7.68
C HIS A 149 -13.72 -15.59 8.46
N SER A 150 -13.29 -14.33 8.35
CA SER A 150 -14.02 -13.22 8.93
C SER A 150 -15.26 -12.89 8.09
N ALA A 151 -16.43 -13.04 8.73
CA ALA A 151 -17.72 -12.63 8.20
C ALA A 151 -17.82 -11.12 8.01
#